data_AF-A0A2V6BCM4-F1
#
_entry.id   AF-A0A2V6BCM4-F1
#
_cell.length_a   1.000
_cell.length_b   1.000
_cell.length_c   1.000
_cell.angle_alpha   90.00
_cell.angle_beta   90.00
_cell.angle_gamma   90.00
#
_symmetry.space_group_name_H-M   'P 1'
#
loop_
_entity.id
_entity.type
_entity.pdbx_description
1 polymer ?
#
loop_
_entity_poly.entity_id
_entity_poly.type
_entity_poly.pdbx_seq_one_letter_code
_entity_poly.pdbx_strand_id
1 'polypeptide(L)'
;EEGVQELRRALELDPVSLAINLNIGDALVCAHRPDEAIKQYRVTLEMDPNFIDTHLGLGGAYLQKREFEQAITEFERARQLSLTAPRL
;
A
#
# COMPACT_ATOMS: atom_id res chain seq x y z
N GLU A 1 15.55 8.96 0.40
CA GLU A 1 14.72 10.07 -0.16
C GLU A 1 14.65 10.04 -1.68
N GLU A 2 15.76 9.76 -2.39
CA GLU A 2 15.81 9.70 -3.87
C GLU A 2 14.79 8.71 -4.48
N GLY A 3 14.62 7.52 -3.91
CA GLY A 3 13.68 6.51 -4.45
C GLY A 3 12.22 6.97 -4.49
N VAL A 4 11.77 7.74 -3.50
CA VAL A 4 10.38 8.28 -3.49
C VAL A 4 10.21 9.34 -4.57
N GLN A 5 11.24 10.15 -4.85
CA GLN A 5 11.18 11.18 -5.88
C GLN A 5 11.10 10.57 -7.28
N GLU A 6 11.90 9.54 -7.58
CA GLU A 6 11.85 8.86 -8.88
C GLU A 6 10.50 8.16 -9.10
N LEU A 7 9.94 7.54 -8.06
CA LEU A 7 8.59 6.96 -8.13
C LEU A 7 7.49 8.02 -8.34
N ARG A 8 7.64 9.22 -7.78
CA ARG A 8 6.71 10.34 -8.05
C ARG A 8 6.78 10.81 -9.50
N ARG A 9 7.98 10.88 -10.09
CA ARG A 9 8.11 11.15 -11.54
C ARG A 9 7.50 10.03 -12.39
N ALA A 10 7.66 8.78 -11.98
CA ALA A 10 7.00 7.66 -12.65
C ALA A 10 5.47 7.80 -12.61
N LEU A 11 4.92 8.26 -11.47
CA LEU A 11 3.48 8.51 -11.33
C LEU A 11 3.01 9.68 -12.20
N GLU A 12 3.84 10.70 -12.43
CA GLU A 12 3.51 11.78 -13.38
C GLU A 12 3.36 11.26 -14.82
N LEU A 13 4.10 10.20 -15.18
CA LEU A 13 4.03 9.55 -16.49
C LEU A 13 2.84 8.58 -16.60
N ASP A 14 2.48 7.91 -15.51
CA ASP A 14 1.32 7.01 -15.43
C ASP A 14 0.52 7.25 -14.11
N PRO A 15 -0.38 8.25 -14.10
CA PRO A 15 -1.09 8.69 -12.89
C PRO A 15 -2.06 7.66 -12.32
N VAL A 16 -2.44 6.64 -13.10
CA VAL A 16 -3.44 5.64 -12.73
C VAL A 16 -2.82 4.29 -12.38
N SER A 17 -1.49 4.21 -12.31
CA SER A 17 -0.80 2.99 -11.94
C SER A 17 -0.94 2.67 -10.46
N LEU A 18 -1.73 1.63 -10.15
CA LEU A 18 -1.82 1.07 -8.79
C LEU A 18 -0.45 0.60 -8.28
N ALA A 19 0.36 0.01 -9.15
CA ALA A 19 1.69 -0.49 -8.81
C ALA A 19 2.66 0.64 -8.43
N ILE A 20 2.65 1.77 -9.16
CA ILE A 20 3.49 2.91 -8.79
C ILE A 20 3.03 3.51 -7.46
N ASN A 21 1.71 3.68 -7.26
CA ASN A 21 1.18 4.18 -5.99
C ASN A 21 1.56 3.28 -4.80
N LEU A 22 1.43 1.95 -4.96
CA LEU A 22 1.90 0.96 -3.98
C LEU A 22 3.39 1.13 -3.67
N ASN A 23 4.23 1.18 -4.71
CA ASN A 23 5.68 1.30 -4.56
C ASN A 23 6.10 2.60 -3.85
N ILE A 24 5.37 3.71 -4.05
CA ILE A 24 5.60 4.95 -3.28
C ILE A 24 5.32 4.71 -1.80
N GLY A 25 4.22 4.02 -1.47
CA GLY A 25 3.89 3.62 -0.10
C GLY A 25 4.98 2.75 0.53
N ASP A 26 5.45 1.72 -0.19
CA ASP A 26 6.52 0.83 0.27
C ASP A 26 7.82 1.59 0.53
N ALA A 27 8.18 2.49 -0.38
CA ALA A 27 9.36 3.34 -0.21
C ALA A 27 9.25 4.27 1.01
N LEU A 28 8.05 4.76 1.34
CA LEU A 28 7.79 5.54 2.55
C LEU A 28 7.89 4.70 3.83
N VAL A 29 7.41 3.45 3.82
CA VAL A 29 7.61 2.48 4.92
C VAL A 29 9.09 2.21 5.15
N CYS A 30 9.85 1.96 4.08
CA CYS A 30 11.31 1.77 4.15
C CYS A 30 12.04 3.03 4.66
N ALA A 31 11.49 4.21 4.40
CA ALA A 31 12.01 5.48 4.90
C ALA A 31 11.56 5.81 6.34
N HIS A 32 10.94 4.86 7.06
CA HIS A 32 10.37 5.09 8.41
C HIS A 32 9.36 6.23 8.47
N ARG A 33 8.58 6.42 7.40
CA ARG A 33 7.50 7.42 7.29
C ARG A 33 6.13 6.74 7.13
N PRO A 34 5.70 5.93 8.11
CA PRO A 34 4.51 5.08 7.98
C PRO A 34 3.21 5.88 7.85
N ASP A 35 3.10 7.07 8.44
CA ASP A 35 1.90 7.92 8.30
C ASP A 35 1.68 8.40 6.86
N GLU A 36 2.76 8.68 6.15
CA GLU A 36 2.70 9.08 4.74
C GLU A 36 2.46 7.86 3.85
N ALA A 37 3.05 6.71 4.18
CA ALA A 37 2.77 5.46 3.50
C ALA A 37 1.28 5.10 3.58
N ILE A 38 0.67 5.19 4.77
CA ILE A 38 -0.76 4.93 4.98
C ILE A 38 -1.62 5.84 4.10
N LYS A 39 -1.30 7.14 4.02
CA LYS A 39 -2.01 8.06 3.11
C LYS A 39 -1.86 7.64 1.66
N GLN A 40 -0.66 7.25 1.23
CA GLN A 40 -0.40 6.82 -0.14
C GLN A 40 -1.16 5.53 -0.48
N TYR A 41 -1.12 4.52 0.39
CA TYR A 41 -1.85 3.27 0.19
C TYR A 41 -3.37 3.49 0.15
N ARG A 42 -3.91 4.42 0.94
CA ARG A 42 -5.34 4.78 0.86
C ARG A 42 -5.71 5.33 -0.52
N VAL A 43 -4.84 6.11 -1.16
CA VAL A 43 -5.07 6.54 -2.57
C VAL A 43 -5.14 5.32 -3.49
N THR A 44 -4.26 4.33 -3.33
CA THR A 44 -4.34 3.09 -4.11
C THR A 44 -5.67 2.36 -3.90
N LEU A 45 -6.17 2.28 -2.66
CA LEU A 45 -7.46 1.64 -2.34
C LEU A 45 -8.68 2.45 -2.79
N GLU A 46 -8.58 3.78 -2.89
CA GLU A 46 -9.63 4.60 -3.51
C GLU A 46 -9.78 4.28 -5.00
N MET A 47 -8.69 3.87 -5.66
CA MET A 47 -8.69 3.46 -7.07
C MET A 47 -9.11 2.00 -7.26
N ASP A 48 -8.59 1.09 -6.44
CA ASP A 48 -9.02 -0.32 -6.40
C ASP A 48 -9.09 -0.83 -4.95
N PRO A 49 -10.30 -0.91 -4.37
CA PRO A 49 -10.51 -1.40 -3.00
C PRO A 49 -10.16 -2.87 -2.78
N ASN A 50 -9.88 -3.64 -3.84
CA ASN A 50 -9.58 -5.06 -3.78
C ASN A 50 -8.11 -5.36 -4.13
N PHE A 51 -7.27 -4.32 -4.27
CA PHE A 51 -5.86 -4.50 -4.61
C PHE A 51 -5.09 -5.08 -3.42
N ILE A 52 -4.93 -6.41 -3.44
CA ILE A 52 -4.46 -7.24 -2.31
C ILE A 52 -3.14 -6.72 -1.73
N ASP A 53 -2.18 -6.39 -2.58
CA ASP A 53 -0.84 -5.97 -2.15
C ASP A 53 -0.87 -4.68 -1.32
N THR A 54 -1.86 -3.80 -1.55
CA THR A 54 -2.00 -2.57 -0.77
C THR A 54 -2.50 -2.83 0.65
N HIS A 55 -3.38 -3.81 0.84
CA HIS A 55 -3.78 -4.23 2.18
C HIS A 55 -2.59 -4.84 2.95
N LEU A 56 -1.71 -5.59 2.26
CA LEU A 56 -0.47 -6.07 2.87
C LEU A 56 0.47 -4.91 3.26
N GLY A 57 0.62 -3.91 2.38
CA GLY A 57 1.39 -2.70 2.62
C GLY A 57 0.88 -1.89 3.82
N LEU A 58 -0.43 -1.66 3.91
CA LEU A 58 -1.06 -1.01 5.07
C LEU A 58 -0.81 -1.78 6.37
N GLY A 59 -0.96 -3.12 6.34
CA GLY A 59 -0.63 -3.95 7.49
C GLY A 59 0.82 -3.77 7.96
N GLY A 60 1.77 -3.74 7.02
CA GLY A 60 3.17 -3.44 7.30
C GLY A 60 3.41 -2.05 7.91
N ALA A 61 2.75 -1.03 7.37
CA ALA A 61 2.86 0.34 7.89
C ALA A 61 2.27 0.47 9.31
N TYR A 62 1.12 -0.13 9.58
CA TYR A 62 0.53 -0.16 10.92
C TYR A 62 1.38 -0.94 11.94
N LEU A 63 2.04 -2.03 11.51
CA LEU A 63 3.00 -2.75 12.36
C LEU A 63 4.19 -1.86 12.78
N GLN A 64 4.76 -1.07 11.85
CA GLN A 64 5.82 -0.11 12.22
C GLN A 64 5.36 0.91 13.26
N LYS A 65 4.07 1.29 13.23
CA LYS A 65 3.44 2.18 14.22
C LYS A 65 3.01 1.48 15.50
N ARG A 66 3.13 0.15 15.60
CA ARG A 66 2.59 -0.69 16.69
C ARG A 66 1.07 -0.60 16.83
N GLU A 67 0.37 -0.27 15.75
CA GLU A 67 -1.09 -0.23 15.63
C GLU A 67 -1.60 -1.63 15.23
N PHE A 68 -1.57 -2.57 16.18
CA PHE A 68 -1.75 -3.98 15.89
C PHE A 68 -3.17 -4.35 15.43
N GLU A 69 -4.21 -3.72 15.99
CA GLU A 69 -5.58 -4.00 15.56
C GLU A 69 -5.82 -3.61 14.09
N GLN A 70 -5.32 -2.43 13.68
CA GLN A 70 -5.38 -2.00 12.28
C GLN A 70 -4.58 -2.95 11.39
N ALA A 71 -3.37 -3.36 11.80
CA ALA A 71 -2.56 -4.29 11.02
C ALA A 71 -3.28 -5.63 10.78
N ILE A 72 -3.87 -6.20 11.83
CA ILE A 72 -4.65 -7.46 11.72
C ILE A 72 -5.81 -7.29 10.75
N THR A 73 -6.55 -6.18 10.87
CA THR A 73 -7.71 -5.89 10.00
C THR A 73 -7.32 -5.90 8.52
N GLU A 74 -6.21 -5.25 8.17
CA GLU A 74 -5.73 -5.18 6.78
C GLU A 74 -5.23 -6.54 6.27
N PHE A 75 -4.52 -7.31 7.09
CA PHE A 75 -4.10 -8.66 6.70
C PHE A 75 -5.27 -9.63 6.54
N GLU A 76 -6.29 -9.53 7.39
CA GLU A 76 -7.52 -10.31 7.23
C GLU A 76 -8.24 -9.96 5.93
N ARG A 77 -8.27 -8.68 5.57
CA ARG A 77 -8.83 -8.22 4.31
C ARG A 77 -8.07 -8.78 3.10
N ALA A 78 -6.73 -8.68 3.11
CA ALA A 78 -5.87 -9.27 2.08
C ALA A 78 -6.12 -10.78 1.92
N ARG A 79 -6.21 -11.50 3.05
CA ARG A 79 -6.52 -12.94 3.07
C ARG A 79 -7.90 -13.24 2.49
N GLN A 80 -8.93 -12.48 2.86
CA GLN A 80 -10.29 -12.65 2.34
C GLN A 80 -10.30 -12.48 0.82
N LEU A 81 -9.69 -11.41 0.33
CA LEU A 81 -9.61 -11.08 -1.10
C LEU A 81 -8.87 -12.18 -1.88
N SER A 82 -7.76 -12.69 -1.35
CA SER A 82 -7.00 -13.79 -1.96
C SER A 82 -7.82 -15.09 -2.08
N LEU A 83 -8.67 -15.39 -1.08
CA LEU A 83 -9.53 -16.58 -1.10
C LEU A 83 -10.71 -16.43 -2.04
N THR A 84 -11.19 -15.21 -2.27
CA THR A 84 -12.31 -14.92 -3.17
C THR A 84 -11.89 -14.67 -4.62
N ALA A 85 -10.60 -14.36 -4.86
CA ALA A 85 -10.07 -14.22 -6.21
C ALA A 85 -10.06 -15.59 -6.91
N PRO A 86 -10.58 -15.72 -8.14
CA PRO A 86 -10.49 -16.96 -8.88
C PRO A 86 -9.02 -17.32 -9.08
N ARG A 87 -8.64 -18.53 -8.65
CA ARG A 87 -7.32 -19.08 -8.97
C ARG A 87 -7.29 -19.31 -10.49
N LEU A 88 -6.51 -18.49 -11.20
CA LEU A 88 -6.16 -18.73 -12.60
C LEU A 88 -5.22 -19.94 -12.71
#